data_AF-A0A2T9WKX0-F1
#
_entry.id   AF-A0A2T9WKX0-F1
#
_cell.length_a   1.000
_cell.length_b   1.000
_cell.length_c   1.000
_cell.angle_alpha   90.00
_cell.angle_beta   90.00
_cell.angle_gamma   90.00
#
_symmetry.space_group_name_H-M   'P 1'
#
loop_
_entity.id
_entity.type
_entity.pdbx_description
1 polymer ?
#
loop_
_entity_poly.entity_id
_entity_poly.type
_entity_poly.pdbx_seq_one_letter_code
_entity_poly.pdbx_strand_id
1 'polypeptide(L)'
;MIKRTQNLPLNTIILAIIAIAIVVFLIGNFILPPNQPTPPTPPTPSPNQKIFALCSEYASAINTQMGTSTDPNAQLQMLANSQYVTSNCSIYFQYSFTLYNGSEVECGLGPNLCINLSGSSCSPSIASPPNAIPGCELK
;
A
#
# COMPACT_ATOMS: atom_id res chain seq x y z
N MET A 1 -31.12 -76.85 6.47
CA MET A 1 -30.97 -75.38 6.42
C MET A 1 -30.07 -75.02 5.25
N ILE A 2 -30.64 -74.54 4.15
CA ILE A 2 -29.88 -74.03 2.99
C ILE A 2 -30.48 -72.66 2.72
N LYS A 3 -29.75 -71.59 3.07
CA LYS A 3 -30.15 -70.23 2.71
C LYS A 3 -30.05 -70.13 1.18
N ARG A 4 -31.20 -70.05 0.51
CA ARG A 4 -31.29 -69.75 -0.92
C ARG A 4 -30.67 -68.38 -1.15
N THR A 5 -29.57 -68.34 -1.91
CA THR A 5 -29.02 -67.13 -2.50
C THR A 5 -30.06 -66.62 -3.50
N GLN A 6 -30.85 -65.63 -3.09
CA GLN A 6 -31.74 -64.92 -4.00
C GLN A 6 -30.87 -64.17 -5.01
N ASN A 7 -31.00 -64.55 -6.30
CA ASN A 7 -30.49 -63.79 -7.44
C ASN A 7 -31.05 -62.36 -7.34
N LEU A 8 -30.26 -61.44 -6.78
CA LEU A 8 -30.58 -60.02 -6.87
C LEU A 8 -30.40 -59.64 -8.35
N PRO A 9 -31.46 -59.21 -9.04
CA PRO A 9 -31.34 -58.84 -10.44
C PRO A 9 -30.33 -57.70 -10.56
N LEU A 10 -29.38 -57.85 -11.47
CA LEU A 10 -28.22 -56.94 -11.65
C LEU A 10 -28.66 -55.47 -11.74
N ASN A 11 -29.84 -55.23 -12.32
CA ASN A 11 -30.45 -53.91 -12.45
C ASN A 11 -30.72 -53.23 -11.09
N THR A 12 -31.07 -54.00 -10.05
CA THR A 12 -31.27 -53.50 -8.69
C THR A 12 -29.95 -53.14 -8.01
N ILE A 13 -28.87 -53.86 -8.31
CA ILE A 13 -27.52 -53.55 -7.81
C ILE A 13 -27.04 -52.22 -8.43
N ILE A 14 -27.22 -52.06 -9.74
CA ILE A 14 -26.85 -50.83 -10.47
C ILE A 14 -27.64 -49.63 -9.91
N LEU A 15 -28.95 -49.80 -9.68
CA LEU A 15 -29.79 -48.74 -9.14
C LEU A 15 -29.38 -48.31 -7.72
N ALA A 16 -28.99 -49.28 -6.87
CA ALA A 16 -28.52 -48.99 -5.52
C ALA A 16 -27.20 -48.21 -5.50
N ILE A 17 -26.27 -48.51 -6.42
CA ILE A 17 -24.99 -47.78 -6.54
C ILE A 17 -25.24 -46.33 -6.96
N ILE A 18 -26.12 -46.11 -7.94
CA ILE A 18 -26.48 -44.76 -8.40
C ILE A 18 -27.11 -43.95 -7.26
N ALA A 19 -28.02 -44.57 -6.50
CA ALA A 19 -28.66 -43.91 -5.35
C ALA A 19 -27.64 -43.50 -4.27
N ILE A 20 -26.68 -44.37 -3.94
CA ILE A 20 -25.62 -44.06 -2.96
C ILE A 20 -24.74 -42.92 -3.46
N ALA A 21 -24.36 -42.91 -4.75
CA ALA A 21 -23.54 -41.85 -5.32
C ALA A 21 -24.23 -40.47 -5.24
N ILE A 22 -25.53 -40.42 -5.51
CA ILE A 22 -26.33 -39.19 -5.41
C ILE A 22 -26.39 -38.72 -3.95
N VAL A 23 -26.62 -39.62 -3.00
CA VAL A 23 -26.66 -39.27 -1.57
C VAL A 23 -25.32 -38.72 -1.08
N VAL A 24 -24.20 -39.34 -1.47
CA VAL A 24 -22.85 -38.85 -1.11
C VAL A 24 -22.58 -37.47 -1.73
N PHE A 25 -23.00 -37.25 -2.98
CA PHE A 25 -22.84 -35.95 -3.65
C PHE A 25 -23.70 -34.85 -2.99
N LEU A 26 -24.92 -35.18 -2.58
CA LEU A 26 -25.80 -34.26 -1.86
C LEU A 26 -25.25 -33.92 -0.47
N ILE A 27 -24.74 -34.90 0.29
CA ILE A 27 -24.14 -34.64 1.61
C ILE A 27 -22.85 -33.84 1.48
N GLY A 28 -22.02 -34.11 0.46
CA GLY A 28 -20.78 -33.38 0.20
C GLY A 28 -21.00 -31.89 -0.08
N ASN A 29 -22.10 -31.52 -0.74
CA ASN A 29 -22.45 -30.12 -1.01
C ASN A 29 -23.06 -29.38 0.19
N PHE A 30 -23.43 -30.08 1.27
CA PHE A 30 -24.02 -29.48 2.48
C PHE A 30 -23.03 -29.30 3.64
N ILE A 31 -21.76 -29.63 3.45
CA ILE A 31 -20.71 -29.22 4.39
C ILE A 31 -20.45 -27.74 4.15
N LEU A 32 -21.22 -26.88 4.82
CA LEU A 32 -20.82 -25.49 5.03
C LEU A 32 -19.35 -25.52 5.48
N PRO A 33 -18.43 -24.74 4.85
CA PRO A 33 -17.09 -24.62 5.36
C PRO A 33 -17.19 -24.26 6.85
N PRO A 34 -16.42 -24.92 7.74
CA PRO A 34 -16.44 -24.59 9.16
C PRO A 34 -16.18 -23.09 9.26
N ASN A 35 -17.10 -22.37 9.91
CA ASN A 35 -17.08 -20.92 10.13
C ASN A 35 -15.65 -20.40 10.13
N GLN A 36 -15.18 -19.90 9.00
CA GLN A 36 -13.91 -19.22 8.94
C GLN A 36 -14.10 -18.02 9.86
N PRO A 37 -13.30 -17.86 10.93
CA PRO A 37 -13.36 -16.67 11.73
C PRO A 37 -13.21 -15.50 10.76
N THR A 38 -14.20 -14.61 10.75
CA THR A 38 -14.09 -13.35 10.02
C THR A 38 -12.71 -12.79 10.36
N PRO A 39 -11.84 -12.48 9.37
CA PRO A 39 -10.56 -11.86 9.66
C PRO A 39 -10.84 -10.70 10.60
N PRO A 40 -10.09 -10.53 11.71
CA PRO A 40 -10.28 -9.39 12.57
C PRO A 40 -10.28 -8.15 11.69
N THR A 41 -11.30 -7.31 11.83
CA THR A 41 -11.42 -6.06 11.10
C THR A 41 -10.05 -5.39 11.12
N PRO A 42 -9.48 -4.98 9.97
CA PRO A 42 -8.17 -4.34 9.95
C PRO A 42 -8.18 -3.26 11.03
N PRO A 43 -7.19 -3.26 11.94
CA PRO A 43 -7.15 -2.24 12.99
C PRO A 43 -7.28 -0.89 12.31
N THR A 44 -8.24 -0.08 12.76
CA THR A 44 -8.41 1.27 12.24
C THR A 44 -7.03 1.93 12.26
N PRO A 45 -6.48 2.33 11.10
CA PRO A 45 -5.10 2.79 11.05
C PRO A 45 -4.97 3.95 12.02
N SER A 46 -3.95 3.87 12.86
CA SER A 46 -3.64 4.91 13.83
C SER A 46 -3.56 6.27 13.11
N PRO A 47 -3.80 7.39 13.81
CA PRO A 47 -3.65 8.72 13.23
C PRO A 47 -2.29 8.89 12.50
N ASN A 48 -1.22 8.34 13.08
CA ASN A 48 0.11 8.35 12.49
C ASN A 48 0.13 7.57 11.16
N GLN A 49 -0.41 6.35 11.11
CA GLN A 49 -0.48 5.56 9.87
C GLN A 49 -1.24 6.28 8.75
N LYS A 50 -2.30 7.02 9.08
CA LYS A 50 -3.01 7.85 8.10
C LYS A 50 -2.15 9.00 7.58
N ILE A 51 -1.38 9.65 8.46
CA ILE A 51 -0.44 10.73 8.07
C ILE A 51 0.68 10.17 7.17
N PHE A 52 1.24 9.00 7.49
CA PHE A 52 2.26 8.35 6.66
C PHE A 52 1.73 8.02 5.25
N ALA A 53 0.51 7.50 5.14
CA ALA A 53 -0.11 7.22 3.85
C ALA A 53 -0.32 8.49 3.02
N LEU A 54 -0.78 9.57 3.65
CA LEU A 54 -0.98 10.87 3.01
C LEU A 54 0.35 11.47 2.52
N CYS A 55 1.39 11.41 3.35
CA CYS A 55 2.72 11.90 3.00
C CYS A 55 3.35 11.10 1.84
N SER A 56 3.14 9.79 1.81
CA SER A 56 3.56 8.94 0.69
C SER A 56 2.84 9.31 -0.61
N GLU A 57 1.53 9.58 -0.54
CA GLU A 57 0.75 10.03 -1.69
C GLU A 57 1.25 11.39 -2.22
N TYR A 58 1.49 12.35 -1.32
CA TYR A 58 2.04 13.65 -1.69
C TYR A 58 3.43 13.56 -2.29
N ALA A 59 4.30 12.70 -1.73
CA ALA A 59 5.64 12.44 -2.27
C ALA A 59 5.56 11.86 -3.70
N SER A 60 4.72 10.86 -3.92
CA SER A 60 4.53 10.26 -5.25
C SER A 60 3.98 11.27 -6.27
N ALA A 61 3.00 12.08 -5.85
CA ALA A 61 2.39 13.11 -6.70
C ALA A 61 3.42 14.15 -7.13
N ILE A 62 4.23 14.68 -6.20
CA ILE A 62 5.27 15.66 -6.56
C ILE A 62 6.41 15.04 -7.35
N ASN A 63 6.79 13.79 -7.10
CA ASN A 63 7.79 13.08 -7.90
C ASN A 63 7.36 12.99 -9.37
N THR A 64 6.07 12.68 -9.62
CA THR A 64 5.51 12.66 -10.97
C THR A 64 5.53 14.05 -11.63
N GLN A 65 5.16 15.09 -10.88
CA GLN A 65 5.20 16.47 -11.38
C GLN A 65 6.62 16.94 -11.70
N MET A 66 7.60 16.63 -10.86
CA MET A 66 9.01 16.94 -11.13
C MET A 66 9.54 16.25 -12.39
N GLY A 67 9.04 15.06 -12.72
CA GLY A 67 9.35 14.36 -13.98
C GLY A 67 8.92 15.08 -15.26
N THR A 68 8.10 16.14 -15.14
CA THR A 68 7.69 16.97 -16.29
C THR A 68 8.69 18.08 -16.65
N SER A 69 9.70 18.29 -15.81
CA SER A 69 10.75 19.29 -16.01
C SER A 69 12.12 18.63 -16.13
N THR A 70 12.95 19.20 -17.01
CA THR A 70 14.37 18.83 -17.16
C THR A 70 15.31 19.80 -16.47
N ASP A 71 14.80 20.85 -15.82
CA ASP A 71 15.58 21.82 -15.04
C ASP A 71 15.55 21.43 -13.55
N PRO A 72 16.69 21.06 -12.95
CA PRO A 72 16.79 20.71 -11.53
C PRO A 72 16.35 21.83 -10.57
N ASN A 73 16.58 23.09 -10.92
CA ASN A 73 16.15 24.22 -10.08
C ASN A 73 14.63 24.37 -10.11
N ALA A 74 14.02 24.19 -11.28
CA ALA A 74 12.57 24.17 -11.40
C ALA A 74 11.96 22.99 -10.64
N GLN A 75 12.59 21.81 -10.69
CA GLN A 75 12.20 20.63 -9.89
C GLN A 75 12.25 20.91 -8.40
N LEU A 76 13.33 21.52 -7.90
CA LEU A 76 13.44 21.93 -6.51
C LEU A 76 12.39 22.99 -6.11
N GLN A 77 12.09 23.96 -6.99
CA GLN A 77 11.01 24.91 -6.74
C GLN A 77 9.62 24.25 -6.72
N MET A 78 9.38 23.28 -7.61
CA MET A 78 8.15 22.47 -7.56
C MET A 78 8.06 21.72 -6.24
N LEU A 79 9.14 21.07 -5.81
CA LEU A 79 9.19 20.36 -4.53
C LEU A 79 8.90 21.28 -3.35
N ALA A 80 9.57 22.44 -3.28
CA ALA A 80 9.35 23.43 -2.22
C ALA A 80 7.89 23.85 -2.10
N ASN A 81 7.20 24.04 -3.22
CA ASN A 81 5.81 24.48 -3.25
C ASN A 81 4.78 23.34 -3.20
N SER A 82 5.24 22.10 -3.04
CA SER A 82 4.38 20.91 -3.05
C SER A 82 3.64 20.70 -1.74
N GLN A 83 2.53 19.95 -1.82
CA GLN A 83 1.78 19.51 -0.64
C GLN A 83 2.60 18.66 0.32
N TYR A 84 3.63 17.97 -0.20
CA TYR A 84 4.56 17.20 0.61
C TYR A 84 5.36 18.10 1.56
N VAL A 85 5.82 19.26 1.09
CA VAL A 85 6.58 20.20 1.92
C VAL A 85 5.67 21.06 2.78
N THR A 86 4.58 21.61 2.22
CA THR A 86 3.66 22.47 2.98
C THR A 86 2.90 21.74 4.09
N SER A 87 2.75 20.40 3.98
CA SER A 87 2.18 19.55 5.04
C SER A 87 3.21 19.06 6.05
N ASN A 88 4.46 19.55 5.99
CA ASN A 88 5.60 19.11 6.79
C ASN A 88 6.00 17.65 6.62
N CYS A 89 5.53 16.95 5.58
CA CYS A 89 5.95 15.58 5.32
C CYS A 89 7.44 15.50 5.02
N SER A 90 8.03 16.53 4.41
CA SER A 90 9.47 16.62 4.20
C SER A 90 10.31 16.58 5.49
N ILE A 91 9.72 16.85 6.66
CA ILE A 91 10.40 16.81 7.96
C ILE A 91 10.29 15.42 8.61
N TYR A 92 9.11 14.79 8.51
CA TYR A 92 8.76 13.60 9.30
C TYR A 92 8.71 12.30 8.50
N PHE A 93 8.70 12.37 7.17
CA PHE A 93 8.56 11.22 6.29
C PHE A 93 9.76 11.11 5.37
N GLN A 94 10.52 10.02 5.50
CA GLN A 94 11.68 9.80 4.66
C GLN A 94 11.28 9.45 3.23
N TYR A 95 11.73 10.26 2.28
CA TYR A 95 11.54 10.01 0.86
C TYR A 95 12.70 10.62 0.07
N SER A 96 13.09 9.93 -0.99
CA SER A 96 14.16 10.38 -1.89
C SER A 96 13.58 10.72 -3.26
N PHE A 97 13.98 11.87 -3.78
CA PHE A 97 13.65 12.31 -5.13
C PHE A 97 14.92 12.37 -5.97
N THR A 98 14.85 11.85 -7.19
CA THR A 98 15.94 11.99 -8.16
C THR A 98 15.63 13.16 -9.09
N LEU A 99 16.51 14.16 -9.10
CA LEU A 99 16.44 15.28 -10.04
C LEU A 99 16.90 14.86 -11.43
N TYR A 100 16.58 15.65 -12.45
CA TYR A 100 16.89 15.34 -13.85
C TYR A 100 18.39 15.19 -14.12
N ASN A 101 19.22 15.95 -13.38
CA ASN A 101 20.68 15.86 -13.46
C ASN A 101 21.28 14.64 -12.72
N GLY A 102 20.45 13.79 -12.11
CA GLY A 102 20.87 12.63 -11.33
C GLY A 102 21.22 12.93 -9.87
N SER A 103 21.15 14.19 -9.42
CA SER A 103 21.27 14.52 -8.00
C SER A 103 20.10 13.97 -7.20
N GLU A 104 20.34 13.61 -5.95
CA GLU A 104 19.32 13.04 -5.07
C GLU A 104 18.93 14.05 -3.98
N VAL A 105 17.62 14.20 -3.76
CA VAL A 105 17.07 15.02 -2.68
C VAL A 105 16.46 14.07 -1.66
N GLU A 106 17.14 13.89 -0.54
CA GLU A 106 16.65 13.07 0.56
C GLU A 106 15.93 13.95 1.56
N CYS A 107 14.65 13.65 1.81
CA CYS A 107 13.79 14.31 2.78
C CYS A 107 13.50 13.39 3.98
N GLY A 108 12.93 13.95 5.05
CA GLY A 108 12.60 13.24 6.30
C GLY A 108 13.76 13.18 7.29
N LEU A 109 14.75 14.06 7.14
CA LEU A 109 15.95 14.10 7.98
C LEU A 109 15.76 14.95 9.26
N GLY A 110 14.56 15.47 9.49
CA GLY A 110 14.20 16.29 10.64
C GLY A 110 14.38 17.79 10.42
N PRO A 111 13.87 18.63 11.33
CA PRO A 111 13.66 20.07 11.09
C PRO A 111 14.95 20.91 11.06
N ASN A 112 16.09 20.31 11.42
CA ASN A 112 17.39 20.99 11.47
C ASN A 112 18.10 21.04 10.13
N LEU A 113 17.65 20.23 9.16
CA LEU A 113 18.20 20.20 7.81
C LEU A 113 17.24 20.90 6.87
N CYS A 114 17.79 21.60 5.87
CA CYS A 114 17.01 22.08 4.75
C CYS A 114 17.86 22.37 3.52
N ILE A 115 17.20 22.36 2.36
CA ILE A 115 17.78 22.85 1.11
C ILE A 115 17.42 24.32 0.98
N ASN A 116 18.43 25.16 0.81
CA ASN A 116 18.27 26.58 0.56
C ASN A 116 18.17 26.85 -0.95
N LEU A 117 17.08 27.47 -1.39
CA LEU A 117 16.83 27.77 -2.81
C LEU A 117 17.17 29.22 -3.19
N SER A 118 17.25 30.13 -2.21
CA SER A 118 17.36 31.59 -2.46
C SER A 118 18.59 32.24 -1.82
N GLY A 119 19.52 31.46 -1.26
CA GLY A 119 20.67 31.98 -0.51
C GLY A 119 20.36 32.41 0.93
N SER A 120 19.15 32.17 1.42
CA SER A 120 18.70 32.47 2.79
C SER A 120 19.19 31.42 3.80
N SER A 121 19.65 31.82 4.98
CA SER A 121 20.12 30.86 6.00
C SER A 121 19.05 29.81 6.32
N CYS A 122 19.46 28.55 6.20
CA CYS A 122 18.63 27.39 6.47
C CYS A 122 18.48 27.22 7.99
N SER A 123 17.43 27.81 8.55
CA SER A 123 17.12 27.75 9.98
C SER A 123 15.73 27.14 10.17
N PRO A 124 15.49 26.27 11.18
CA PRO A 124 14.19 25.62 11.39
C PRO A 124 13.00 26.59 11.50
N SER A 125 13.27 27.83 11.90
CA SER A 125 12.28 28.91 12.04
C SER A 125 12.10 29.78 10.79
N ILE A 126 12.95 29.61 9.76
CA ILE A 126 13.01 30.44 8.55
C ILE A 126 12.84 29.59 7.28
N ALA A 127 13.08 28.26 7.38
CA ALA A 127 12.97 27.33 6.27
C ALA A 127 11.50 27.08 5.93
N SER A 128 10.93 28.01 5.18
CA SER A 128 9.57 27.91 4.66
C SER A 128 9.59 28.05 3.14
N PRO A 129 8.72 27.30 2.44
CA PRO A 129 8.43 27.55 1.03
C PRO A 129 8.12 29.04 0.80
N PRO A 130 8.51 29.63 -0.35
CA PRO A 130 9.13 28.98 -1.51
C PRO A 130 10.67 28.95 -1.46
N ASN A 131 11.29 29.47 -0.39
CA ASN A 131 12.72 29.81 -0.39
C ASN A 131 13.62 28.70 0.17
N ALA A 132 13.03 27.72 0.85
CA ALA A 132 13.74 26.57 1.38
C ALA A 132 12.84 25.34 1.45
N ILE A 133 13.47 24.17 1.50
CA ILE A 133 12.81 22.88 1.67
C ILE A 133 13.22 22.30 3.03
N PRO A 134 12.40 22.44 4.08
CA PRO A 134 12.72 21.90 5.40
C PRO A 134 12.74 20.37 5.41
N GLY A 135 13.66 19.79 6.18
CA GLY A 135 13.81 18.35 6.36
C GLY A 135 14.50 17.60 5.24
N CYS A 136 15.04 18.32 4.24
CA CYS A 136 15.69 17.72 3.09
C CYS A 136 17.15 18.17 2.94
N GLU A 137 17.95 17.34 2.25
CA GLU A 137 19.34 17.59 1.87
C GLU A 137 19.59 17.10 0.44
N LEU A 138 20.51 17.77 -0.27
CA LEU A 138 21.00 17.34 -1.58
C LEU A 138 22.21 16.42 -1.40
N LYS A 139 22.17 15.23 -2.01
CA LYS A 139 23.27 14.26 -2.08
C LYS A 139 23.92 14.21 -3.45
#